data_AF-A0A6G3X0I7-F1
#
_entry.id   AF-A0A6G3X0I7-F1
#
_cell.length_a   1.000
_cell.length_b   1.000
_cell.length_c   1.000
_cell.angle_alpha   90.00
_cell.angle_beta   90.00
_cell.angle_gamma   90.00
#
_symmetry.space_group_name_H-M   'P 1'
#
loop_
_entity.id
_entity.type
_entity.pdbx_description
1 polymer ?
#
loop_
_entity_poly.entity_id
_entity_poly.type
_entity_poly.pdbx_seq_one_letter_code
_entity_poly.pdbx_strand_id
1 'polypeptide(L)'
;QRAAELRGEQMRLHTTLIGLLLAGHTAAVTETLGGSGLTHVTVYRLSGIDLPTAHEVLWRAVRPSLAPYADAVTLMGRRDGELVVAELHHGGDDGRILRLVSRLSERHHLLAGLAGPLPLAEMPTAHSDAAAARHSATPDRRVVPADAVGASRLTPLLRTAPYARWAESVLRPLSQAHQHLLLVWLRTGSKPRAAAALGLSAGTVRARIRDLSRLLGADL
;
A
#
# COMPACT_ATOMS: atom_id res chain seq x y z
N GLN A 1 -17.81 26.37 -9.01
CA GLN A 1 -18.83 25.77 -8.13
C GLN A 1 -19.16 24.33 -8.55
N ARG A 2 -19.71 24.10 -9.74
CA ARG A 2 -20.05 22.75 -10.27
C ARG A 2 -18.92 21.71 -10.25
N ALA A 3 -17.69 22.10 -10.57
CA ALA A 3 -16.54 21.19 -10.52
C ALA A 3 -16.13 20.77 -9.09
N ALA A 4 -16.43 21.60 -8.08
CA ALA A 4 -16.16 21.27 -6.68
C ALA A 4 -17.25 20.35 -6.12
N GLU A 5 -18.51 20.57 -6.50
CA GLU A 5 -19.65 19.71 -6.15
C GLU A 5 -19.48 18.29 -6.70
N LEU A 6 -19.14 18.18 -8.00
CA LEU A 6 -18.84 16.89 -8.65
C LEU A 6 -17.68 16.15 -7.97
N ARG A 7 -16.64 16.87 -7.54
CA ARG A 7 -15.53 16.27 -6.79
C ARG A 7 -16.01 15.75 -5.44
N GLY A 8 -16.82 16.52 -4.72
CA GLY A 8 -17.41 16.08 -3.45
C GLY A 8 -18.26 14.82 -3.60
N GLU A 9 -19.04 14.71 -4.68
CA GLU A 9 -19.81 13.51 -5.03
C GLU A 9 -18.90 12.31 -5.31
N GLN A 10 -17.86 12.49 -6.12
CA GLN A 10 -16.88 11.43 -6.40
C GLN A 10 -16.21 10.94 -5.12
N MET A 11 -15.77 11.84 -4.24
CA MET A 11 -15.14 11.45 -2.96
C MET A 11 -16.10 10.68 -2.06
N ARG A 12 -17.39 11.06 -2.04
CA ARG A 12 -18.42 10.30 -1.32
C ARG A 12 -18.61 8.91 -1.92
N LEU A 13 -18.69 8.80 -3.25
CA LEU A 13 -18.80 7.52 -3.93
C LEU A 13 -17.62 6.60 -3.61
N HIS A 14 -16.39 7.10 -3.67
CA HIS A 14 -15.20 6.32 -3.30
C HIS A 14 -15.27 5.82 -1.84
N THR A 15 -15.70 6.68 -0.92
CA THR A 15 -15.87 6.31 0.49
C THR A 15 -16.94 5.23 0.66
N THR A 16 -18.06 5.32 -0.07
CA THR A 16 -19.11 4.30 -0.08
C THR A 16 -18.60 2.97 -0.63
N LEU A 17 -17.88 2.97 -1.75
CA LEU A 17 -17.31 1.76 -2.35
C LEU A 17 -16.32 1.08 -1.39
N ILE A 18 -15.48 1.85 -0.69
CA ILE A 18 -14.62 1.31 0.37
C ILE A 18 -15.47 0.66 1.48
N GLY A 19 -16.54 1.32 1.92
CA GLY A 19 -17.47 0.77 2.91
C GLY A 19 -18.10 -0.56 2.48
N LEU A 20 -18.51 -0.67 1.21
CA LEU A 20 -19.07 -1.90 0.65
C LEU A 20 -18.02 -3.02 0.56
N LEU A 21 -16.79 -2.72 0.15
CA LEU A 21 -15.71 -3.71 0.15
C LEU A 21 -15.39 -4.21 1.57
N LEU A 22 -15.38 -3.32 2.55
CA LEU A 22 -15.18 -3.69 3.96
C LEU A 22 -16.34 -4.54 4.52
N ALA A 23 -17.55 -4.38 3.99
CA ALA A 23 -18.70 -5.22 4.33
C ALA A 23 -18.72 -6.55 3.55
N GLY A 24 -17.72 -6.82 2.70
CA GLY A 24 -17.64 -8.06 1.92
C GLY A 24 -18.43 -8.06 0.61
N HIS A 25 -19.00 -6.92 0.19
CA HIS A 25 -19.76 -6.80 -1.06
C HIS A 25 -18.86 -6.64 -2.28
N THR A 26 -17.85 -7.50 -2.42
CA THR A 26 -16.81 -7.39 -3.46
C THR A 26 -17.37 -7.49 -4.87
N ALA A 27 -18.27 -8.45 -5.13
CA ALA A 27 -18.90 -8.64 -6.44
C ALA A 27 -19.66 -7.39 -6.92
N ALA A 28 -20.47 -6.79 -6.05
CA ALA A 28 -21.25 -5.59 -6.35
C ALA A 28 -20.35 -4.39 -6.65
N VAL A 29 -19.24 -4.24 -5.91
CA VAL A 29 -18.26 -3.19 -6.17
C VAL A 29 -17.55 -3.43 -7.49
N THR A 30 -17.08 -4.65 -7.79
CA THR A 30 -16.42 -4.94 -9.07
C THR A 30 -17.35 -4.75 -10.27
N GLU A 31 -18.64 -5.08 -10.13
CA GLU A 31 -19.65 -4.82 -11.16
C GLU A 31 -19.83 -3.31 -11.39
N THR A 32 -19.92 -2.53 -10.32
CA THR A 32 -20.01 -1.06 -10.38
C THR A 32 -18.77 -0.44 -11.04
N LEU A 33 -17.60 -1.07 -10.89
CA LEU A 33 -16.34 -0.66 -11.52
C LEU A 33 -16.20 -1.16 -12.98
N GLY A 34 -17.29 -1.69 -13.57
CA GLY A 34 -17.32 -2.13 -14.96
C GLY A 34 -16.88 -3.57 -15.18
N GLY A 35 -17.01 -4.44 -14.16
CA GLY A 35 -16.77 -5.88 -14.28
C GLY A 35 -15.30 -6.26 -14.50
N SER A 36 -14.38 -5.32 -14.25
CA SER A 36 -12.93 -5.54 -14.36
C SER A 36 -12.52 -6.71 -13.47
N GLY A 37 -11.72 -7.64 -14.01
CA GLY A 37 -11.19 -8.82 -13.30
C GLY A 37 -10.21 -8.50 -12.18
N LEU A 38 -10.42 -7.41 -11.44
CA LEU A 38 -9.66 -6.99 -10.27
C LEU A 38 -9.86 -8.06 -9.20
N THR A 39 -8.78 -8.80 -8.93
CA THR A 39 -8.80 -9.94 -8.03
C THR A 39 -8.15 -9.63 -6.69
N HIS A 40 -7.34 -8.57 -6.61
CA HIS A 40 -6.54 -8.24 -5.45
C HIS A 40 -6.69 -6.77 -5.05
N VAL A 41 -6.32 -6.50 -3.81
CA VAL A 41 -6.27 -5.16 -3.24
C VAL A 41 -4.98 -4.94 -2.45
N THR A 42 -4.46 -3.72 -2.56
CA THR A 42 -3.46 -3.16 -1.66
C THR A 42 -4.08 -1.99 -0.91
N VAL A 43 -4.03 -2.03 0.42
CA VAL A 43 -4.62 -1.02 1.29
C VAL A 43 -3.52 -0.22 1.97
N TYR A 44 -3.65 1.10 2.00
CA TYR A 44 -2.86 2.03 2.79
C TYR A 44 -3.79 2.74 3.77
N ARG A 45 -3.39 2.82 5.03
CA ARG A 45 -4.10 3.60 6.06
C ARG A 45 -3.17 4.66 6.60
N LEU A 46 -3.52 5.92 6.39
CA LEU A 46 -2.71 7.08 6.76
C LEU A 46 -3.36 7.83 7.93
N SER A 47 -2.52 8.27 8.86
CA SER A 47 -2.89 9.10 10.01
C SER A 47 -1.94 10.29 10.14
N GLY A 48 -2.43 11.43 10.63
CA GLY A 48 -1.64 12.62 10.87
C GLY A 48 -2.47 13.91 10.86
N ILE A 49 -1.90 15.00 11.35
CA ILE A 49 -2.60 16.28 11.53
C ILE A 49 -2.99 16.90 10.18
N ASP A 50 -2.13 16.76 9.16
CA ASP A 50 -2.34 17.38 7.85
C ASP A 50 -3.06 16.46 6.84
N LEU A 51 -3.86 15.52 7.35
CA LEU A 51 -4.61 14.55 6.56
C LEU A 51 -5.54 15.18 5.50
N PRO A 52 -6.31 16.25 5.79
CA PRO A 52 -7.18 16.87 4.79
C PRO A 52 -6.41 17.40 3.58
N THR A 53 -5.28 18.08 3.81
CA THR A 53 -4.42 18.60 2.75
C THR A 53 -3.78 17.46 1.95
N ALA A 54 -3.26 16.46 2.65
CA ALA A 54 -2.65 15.30 2.00
C ALA A 54 -3.65 14.52 1.15
N HIS A 55 -4.92 14.40 1.60
CA HIS A 55 -5.99 13.78 0.81
C HIS A 55 -6.23 14.56 -0.50
N GLU A 56 -6.31 15.89 -0.44
CA GLU A 56 -6.47 16.72 -1.65
C GLU A 56 -5.28 16.59 -2.62
N VAL A 57 -4.05 16.59 -2.10
CA VAL A 57 -2.84 16.44 -2.91
C VAL A 57 -2.80 15.04 -3.55
N LEU A 58 -3.11 13.99 -2.78
CA LEU A 58 -3.15 12.63 -3.30
C LEU A 58 -4.24 12.46 -4.36
N TRP A 59 -5.43 13.00 -4.12
CA TRP A 59 -6.53 12.96 -5.10
C TRP A 59 -6.11 13.58 -6.45
N ARG A 60 -5.43 14.72 -6.41
CA ARG A 60 -4.93 15.40 -7.62
C ARG A 60 -3.80 14.65 -8.31
N ALA A 61 -2.94 13.96 -7.56
CA ALA A 61 -1.81 13.21 -8.10
C ALA A 61 -2.24 11.86 -8.68
N VAL A 62 -3.17 11.17 -8.01
CA VAL A 62 -3.70 9.88 -8.45
C VAL A 62 -4.65 10.07 -9.64
N ARG A 63 -5.48 11.14 -9.60
CA ARG A 63 -6.62 11.36 -10.52
C ARG A 63 -7.46 10.10 -10.64
N PRO A 64 -8.04 9.64 -9.51
CA PRO A 64 -8.73 8.37 -9.50
C PRO A 64 -9.89 8.41 -10.50
N SER A 65 -9.93 7.40 -11.35
CA SER A 65 -10.96 7.23 -12.36
C SER A 65 -11.69 5.93 -12.08
N LEU A 66 -13.02 5.97 -12.15
CA LEU A 66 -13.86 4.77 -12.13
C LEU A 66 -14.16 4.31 -13.56
N ALA A 67 -13.21 4.55 -14.49
CA ALA A 67 -13.35 4.14 -15.87
C ALA A 67 -13.51 2.60 -15.93
N PRO A 68 -14.49 2.10 -16.70
CA PRO A 68 -14.63 0.67 -16.92
C PRO A 68 -13.34 0.06 -17.49
N TYR A 69 -13.02 -1.16 -17.09
CA TYR A 69 -11.90 -1.96 -17.61
C TYR A 69 -10.49 -1.40 -17.35
N ALA A 70 -10.30 -0.58 -16.33
CA ALA A 70 -8.97 -0.16 -15.92
C ALA A 70 -8.14 -1.32 -15.32
N ASP A 71 -6.85 -1.41 -15.66
CA ASP A 71 -5.91 -2.42 -15.13
C ASP A 71 -5.71 -2.32 -13.60
N ALA A 72 -5.96 -1.13 -13.05
CA ALA A 72 -6.01 -0.88 -11.62
C ALA A 72 -6.95 0.30 -11.32
N VAL A 73 -7.64 0.23 -10.18
CA VAL A 73 -8.55 1.27 -9.69
C VAL A 73 -8.12 1.70 -8.30
N THR A 74 -7.94 3.01 -8.09
CA THR A 74 -7.63 3.56 -6.76
C THR A 74 -8.88 4.18 -6.13
N LEU A 75 -9.35 3.58 -5.04
CA LEU A 75 -10.38 4.13 -4.18
C LEU A 75 -9.74 4.89 -3.02
N MET A 76 -10.32 6.02 -2.63
CA MET A 76 -9.80 6.87 -1.56
C MET A 76 -10.94 7.48 -0.76
N GLY A 77 -10.87 7.39 0.56
CA GLY A 77 -11.92 7.92 1.43
C GLY A 77 -11.41 8.13 2.84
N ARG A 78 -12.05 9.06 3.56
CA ARG A 78 -11.77 9.26 4.98
C ARG A 78 -12.70 8.39 5.82
N ARG A 79 -12.15 7.69 6.79
CA ARG A 79 -12.89 6.84 7.73
C ARG A 79 -12.19 6.82 9.08
N ASP A 80 -12.95 6.94 10.16
CA ASP A 80 -12.44 6.86 11.54
C ASP A 80 -11.24 7.79 11.82
N GLY A 81 -11.26 8.99 11.25
CA GLY A 81 -10.18 9.98 11.41
C GLY A 81 -8.94 9.73 10.55
N GLU A 82 -8.98 8.74 9.66
CA GLU A 82 -7.86 8.34 8.81
C GLU A 82 -8.19 8.47 7.33
N LEU A 83 -7.16 8.52 6.49
CA LEU A 83 -7.30 8.36 5.04
C LEU A 83 -7.02 6.91 4.67
N VAL A 84 -8.02 6.27 4.05
CA VAL A 84 -7.91 4.93 3.49
C VAL A 84 -7.71 5.08 1.98
N VAL A 85 -6.67 4.44 1.47
CA VAL A 85 -6.38 4.32 0.03
C VAL A 85 -6.38 2.84 -0.31
N ALA A 86 -7.26 2.40 -1.19
CA ALA A 86 -7.35 1.02 -1.64
C ALA A 86 -7.08 0.96 -3.14
N GLU A 87 -6.01 0.32 -3.54
CA GLU A 87 -5.67 0.05 -4.93
C GLU A 87 -6.12 -1.36 -5.28
N LEU A 88 -7.12 -1.47 -6.14
CA LEU A 88 -7.63 -2.72 -6.68
C LEU A 88 -6.88 -3.04 -7.97
N HIS A 89 -6.41 -4.27 -8.13
CA HIS A 89 -5.57 -4.66 -9.27
C HIS A 89 -5.63 -6.19 -9.53
N HIS A 90 -4.98 -6.66 -10.60
CA HIS A 90 -4.98 -8.08 -11.02
C HIS A 90 -3.92 -8.96 -10.33
N GLY A 91 -3.51 -8.63 -9.10
CA GLY A 91 -2.45 -9.34 -8.36
C GLY A 91 -1.03 -8.79 -8.54
N GLY A 92 -0.77 -7.97 -9.58
CA GLY A 92 0.45 -7.18 -9.69
C GLY A 92 0.25 -5.74 -9.18
N ASP A 93 1.10 -5.31 -8.24
CA ASP A 93 1.20 -3.92 -7.78
C ASP A 93 2.44 -3.27 -8.43
N ASP A 94 2.26 -2.15 -9.15
CA ASP A 94 3.35 -1.44 -9.83
C ASP A 94 4.11 -0.46 -8.92
N GLY A 95 3.73 -0.40 -7.65
CA GLY A 95 4.29 0.45 -6.61
C GLY A 95 3.98 1.93 -6.76
N ARG A 96 3.11 2.34 -7.70
CA ARG A 96 2.78 3.75 -7.96
C ARG A 96 2.18 4.43 -6.73
N ILE A 97 1.21 3.77 -6.09
CA ILE A 97 0.55 4.34 -4.92
C ILE A 97 1.51 4.35 -3.73
N LEU A 98 2.33 3.31 -3.54
CA LEU A 98 3.38 3.30 -2.52
C LEU A 98 4.33 4.49 -2.67
N ARG A 99 4.82 4.80 -3.88
CA ARG A 99 5.66 5.99 -4.12
C ARG A 99 4.98 7.29 -3.68
N LEU A 100 3.70 7.44 -4.02
CA LEU A 100 2.94 8.64 -3.73
C LEU A 100 2.69 8.79 -2.22
N VAL A 101 2.28 7.70 -1.57
CA VAL A 101 2.06 7.63 -0.13
C VAL A 101 3.34 7.91 0.64
N SER A 102 4.49 7.34 0.24
CA SER A 102 5.77 7.62 0.89
C SER A 102 6.15 9.10 0.83
N ARG A 103 6.09 9.72 -0.37
CA ARG A 103 6.41 11.15 -0.52
C ARG A 103 5.46 12.06 0.25
N LEU A 104 4.17 11.73 0.26
CA LEU A 104 3.18 12.48 1.04
C LEU A 104 3.41 12.34 2.54
N SER A 105 3.76 11.14 3.00
CA SER A 105 4.04 10.87 4.40
C SER A 105 5.26 11.65 4.88
N GLU A 106 6.30 11.73 4.05
CA GLU A 106 7.46 12.60 4.33
C GLU A 106 7.07 14.07 4.38
N ARG A 107 6.39 14.58 3.34
CA ARG A 107 6.06 16.00 3.20
C ARG A 107 5.06 16.52 4.25
N HIS A 108 4.08 15.71 4.60
CA HIS A 108 2.97 16.09 5.48
C HIS A 108 3.07 15.43 6.86
N HIS A 109 4.24 14.86 7.18
CA HIS A 109 4.52 14.16 8.43
C HIS A 109 3.50 13.08 8.80
N LEU A 110 2.92 12.41 7.80
CA LEU A 110 1.97 11.33 8.05
C LEU A 110 2.67 10.04 8.44
N LEU A 111 1.91 9.19 9.11
CA LEU A 111 2.25 7.80 9.41
C LEU A 111 1.27 6.90 8.67
N ALA A 112 1.79 5.91 7.98
CA ALA A 112 1.02 5.01 7.14
C ALA A 112 1.37 3.55 7.45
N GLY A 113 0.36 2.71 7.46
CA GLY A 113 0.52 1.27 7.34
C GLY A 113 0.00 0.81 5.98
N LEU A 114 0.59 -0.23 5.41
CA LEU A 114 0.10 -0.84 4.18
C LEU A 114 -0.06 -2.35 4.31
N ALA A 115 -1.02 -2.94 3.62
CA ALA A 115 -1.21 -4.38 3.53
C ALA A 115 -1.63 -4.78 2.12
N GLY A 116 -1.25 -5.98 1.70
CA GLY A 116 -1.48 -6.48 0.35
C GLY A 116 -0.17 -6.68 -0.44
N PRO A 117 -0.24 -7.16 -1.68
CA PRO A 117 -1.48 -7.50 -2.38
C PRO A 117 -2.17 -8.72 -1.76
N LEU A 118 -3.47 -8.61 -1.47
CA LEU A 118 -4.31 -9.67 -0.92
C LEU A 118 -5.52 -9.88 -1.82
N PRO A 119 -6.15 -11.07 -1.85
CA PRO A 119 -7.39 -11.28 -2.59
C PRO A 119 -8.44 -10.22 -2.20
N LEU A 120 -9.25 -9.77 -3.15
CA LEU A 120 -10.21 -8.68 -2.92
C LEU A 120 -11.22 -9.02 -1.80
N ALA A 121 -11.58 -10.30 -1.67
CA ALA A 121 -12.41 -10.82 -0.58
C ALA A 121 -11.78 -10.61 0.81
N GLU A 122 -10.46 -10.46 0.89
CA GLU A 122 -9.72 -10.18 2.12
C GLU A 122 -9.51 -8.68 2.38
N MET A 123 -10.26 -7.80 1.69
CA MET A 123 -10.24 -6.36 1.97
C MET A 123 -10.38 -6.01 3.47
N PRO A 124 -11.28 -6.63 4.26
CA PRO A 124 -11.38 -6.35 5.69
C PRO A 124 -10.11 -6.71 6.47
N THR A 125 -9.44 -7.80 6.08
CA THR A 125 -8.14 -8.24 6.64
C THR A 125 -7.06 -7.23 6.28
N ALA A 126 -6.91 -6.90 4.99
CA ALA A 126 -5.94 -5.92 4.50
C ALA A 126 -6.11 -4.56 5.20
N HIS A 127 -7.36 -4.13 5.42
CA HIS A 127 -7.67 -2.89 6.13
C HIS A 127 -7.30 -2.93 7.61
N SER A 128 -7.50 -4.06 8.29
CA SER A 128 -7.14 -4.24 9.69
C SER A 128 -5.62 -4.33 9.87
N ASP A 129 -4.95 -5.08 9.00
CA ASP A 129 -3.50 -5.26 8.99
C ASP A 129 -2.76 -3.96 8.67
N ALA A 130 -3.24 -3.19 7.70
CA ALA A 130 -2.70 -1.86 7.42
C ALA A 130 -2.87 -0.92 8.63
N ALA A 131 -3.93 -1.09 9.43
CA ALA A 131 -4.09 -0.35 10.68
C ALA A 131 -3.05 -0.78 11.71
N ALA A 132 -2.89 -2.08 11.93
CA ALA A 132 -1.93 -2.64 12.87
C ALA A 132 -0.50 -2.21 12.51
N ALA A 133 -0.11 -2.35 11.25
CA ALA A 133 1.19 -1.93 10.73
C ALA A 133 1.47 -0.45 10.98
N ARG A 134 0.47 0.40 10.81
CA ARG A 134 0.59 1.84 11.06
C ARG A 134 0.90 2.17 12.51
N HIS A 135 0.41 1.39 13.49
CA HIS A 135 0.74 1.62 14.90
C HIS A 135 2.24 1.46 15.18
N SER A 136 2.95 0.70 14.34
CA SER A 136 4.41 0.54 14.39
C SER A 136 5.16 1.58 13.56
N ALA A 137 4.47 2.50 12.88
CA ALA A 137 5.09 3.56 12.10
C ALA A 137 5.63 4.66 13.01
N THR A 138 6.80 5.18 12.66
CA THR A 138 7.50 6.23 13.39
C THR A 138 7.89 7.36 12.45
N PRO A 139 8.28 8.55 12.95
CA PRO A 139 8.78 9.63 12.10
C PRO A 139 9.97 9.23 11.22
N ASP A 140 10.80 8.28 11.68
CA ASP A 140 11.93 7.73 10.93
C ASP A 140 11.51 6.59 10.01
N ARG A 141 10.38 5.91 10.27
CA ARG A 141 9.84 4.82 9.45
C ARG A 141 8.35 5.05 9.22
N ARG A 142 8.05 6.01 8.35
CA ARG A 142 6.69 6.55 8.18
C ARG A 142 5.71 5.62 7.49
N VAL A 143 6.20 4.73 6.64
CA VAL A 143 5.37 3.76 5.91
C VAL A 143 5.80 2.36 6.31
N VAL A 144 4.91 1.63 6.99
CA VAL A 144 5.20 0.30 7.52
C VAL A 144 4.32 -0.74 6.83
N PRO A 145 4.89 -1.75 6.16
CA PRO A 145 4.10 -2.85 5.65
C PRO A 145 3.61 -3.74 6.80
N ALA A 146 2.40 -4.26 6.67
CA ALA A 146 1.93 -5.35 7.48
C ALA A 146 2.83 -6.55 7.21
N ASP A 147 3.35 -7.12 8.30
CA ASP A 147 4.17 -8.30 8.21
C ASP A 147 3.31 -9.42 7.59
N ALA A 148 3.82 -10.11 6.57
CA ALA A 148 3.13 -11.27 5.98
C ALA A 148 2.80 -12.36 7.02
N VAL A 149 3.53 -12.34 8.14
CA VAL A 149 3.30 -13.17 9.32
C VAL A 149 2.05 -12.75 10.11
N GLY A 150 1.74 -11.45 10.15
CA GLY A 150 0.51 -10.88 10.71
C GLY A 150 -0.72 -11.17 9.85
N ALA A 151 -0.54 -11.22 8.53
CA ALA A 151 -1.60 -11.48 7.54
C ALA A 151 -2.18 -12.92 7.60
N SER A 152 -1.51 -13.82 8.32
CA SER A 152 -2.01 -15.17 8.53
C SER A 152 -2.28 -15.36 10.01
N ARG A 153 -3.29 -16.17 10.34
CA ARG A 153 -3.55 -16.76 11.68
C ARG A 153 -2.36 -17.56 12.25
N LEU A 154 -1.16 -17.41 11.68
CA LEU A 154 0.12 -17.92 12.06
C LEU A 154 0.77 -17.10 13.18
N THR A 155 0.52 -15.79 13.33
CA THR A 155 1.16 -15.02 14.43
C THR A 155 0.93 -15.64 15.83
N PRO A 156 -0.28 -16.14 16.18
CA PRO A 156 -0.50 -16.88 17.42
C PRO A 156 0.16 -18.27 17.47
N LEU A 157 0.44 -18.86 16.30
CA LEU A 157 1.03 -20.20 16.14
C LEU A 157 2.56 -20.17 16.10
N LEU A 158 3.15 -19.02 15.76
CA LEU A 158 4.59 -18.84 15.73
C LEU A 158 5.08 -18.44 17.11
N ARG A 159 6.15 -19.11 17.58
CA ARG A 159 6.88 -18.65 18.76
C ARG A 159 7.56 -17.34 18.39
N THR A 160 6.94 -16.21 18.73
CA THR A 160 7.28 -14.87 18.24
C THR A 160 8.73 -14.47 18.50
N ALA A 161 9.32 -14.87 19.63
CA ALA A 161 10.69 -14.47 19.99
C ALA A 161 11.80 -15.03 19.05
N PRO A 162 11.83 -16.33 18.69
CA PRO A 162 12.72 -16.83 17.65
C PRO A 162 12.60 -16.10 16.30
N TYR A 163 11.37 -15.83 15.84
CA TYR A 163 11.15 -15.17 14.55
C TYR A 163 11.53 -13.70 14.57
N ALA A 164 11.23 -12.97 15.65
CA ALA A 164 11.65 -11.59 15.82
C ALA A 164 13.18 -11.47 15.79
N ARG A 165 13.90 -12.35 16.51
CA ARG A 165 15.37 -12.37 16.49
C ARG A 165 15.95 -12.71 15.13
N TRP A 166 15.33 -13.61 14.39
CA TRP A 166 15.72 -13.90 13.01
C TRP A 166 15.46 -12.71 12.08
N ALA A 167 14.28 -12.09 12.17
CA ALA A 167 13.94 -10.92 11.35
C ALA A 167 14.89 -9.75 11.65
N GLU A 168 15.18 -9.48 12.92
CA GLU A 168 16.18 -8.49 13.33
C GLU A 168 17.57 -8.84 12.79
N SER A 169 17.99 -10.11 12.82
CA SER A 169 19.30 -10.50 12.33
C SER A 169 19.44 -10.28 10.81
N VAL A 170 18.38 -10.55 10.05
CA VAL A 170 18.29 -10.32 8.60
C VAL A 170 18.21 -8.84 8.25
N LEU A 171 17.47 -8.04 9.00
CA LEU A 171 17.25 -6.62 8.69
C LEU A 171 18.36 -5.70 9.19
N ARG A 172 19.09 -6.08 10.25
CA ARG A 172 20.18 -5.31 10.85
C ARG A 172 21.28 -4.84 9.87
N PRO A 173 21.75 -5.62 8.87
CA PRO A 173 22.72 -5.11 7.89
C PRO A 173 22.14 -4.11 6.90
N LEU A 174 20.82 -3.91 6.87
CA LEU A 174 20.14 -3.08 5.88
C LEU A 174 19.85 -1.68 6.42
N SER A 175 20.34 -0.65 5.72
CA SER A 175 19.89 0.74 5.92
C SER A 175 18.40 0.88 5.60
N GLN A 176 17.75 1.96 6.03
CA GLN A 176 16.35 2.19 5.69
C GLN A 176 16.09 2.29 4.18
N ALA A 177 17.03 2.88 3.43
CA ALA A 177 16.95 2.93 1.97
C ALA A 177 17.01 1.51 1.34
N HIS A 178 17.83 0.63 1.91
CA HIS A 178 17.89 -0.79 1.52
C HIS A 178 16.58 -1.52 1.83
N GLN A 179 16.01 -1.30 3.03
CA GLN A 179 14.74 -1.91 3.43
C GLN A 179 13.58 -1.42 2.54
N HIS A 180 13.54 -0.13 2.19
CA HIS A 180 12.54 0.42 1.29
C HIS A 180 12.65 -0.17 -0.13
N LEU A 181 13.87 -0.26 -0.67
CA LEU A 181 14.11 -0.91 -1.96
C LEU A 181 13.68 -2.38 -1.96
N LEU A 182 14.07 -3.14 -0.93
CA LEU A 182 13.73 -4.55 -0.79
C LEU A 182 12.21 -4.74 -0.73
N LEU A 183 11.51 -3.91 0.05
CA LEU A 183 10.05 -3.92 0.11
C LEU A 183 9.42 -3.66 -1.26
N VAL A 184 9.85 -2.61 -1.96
CA VAL A 184 9.31 -2.25 -3.27
C VAL A 184 9.58 -3.35 -4.30
N TRP A 185 10.77 -3.95 -4.27
CA TRP A 185 11.12 -5.05 -5.17
C TRP A 185 10.28 -6.31 -4.90
N LEU A 186 10.15 -6.71 -3.63
CA LEU A 186 9.33 -7.87 -3.24
C LEU A 186 7.85 -7.69 -3.65
N ARG A 187 7.30 -6.47 -3.52
CA ARG A 187 5.91 -6.17 -3.91
C ARG A 187 5.69 -6.21 -5.42
N THR A 188 6.62 -5.62 -6.17
CA THR A 188 6.49 -5.50 -7.63
C THR A 188 6.87 -6.79 -8.36
N GLY A 189 7.61 -7.69 -7.70
CA GLY A 189 8.07 -8.98 -8.23
C GLY A 189 8.97 -8.87 -9.46
N SER A 190 9.44 -7.66 -9.81
CA SER A 190 10.07 -7.38 -11.09
C SER A 190 11.01 -6.20 -11.00
N LYS A 191 12.26 -6.37 -11.45
CA LYS A 191 13.30 -5.33 -11.42
C LYS A 191 12.90 -4.09 -12.24
N PRO A 192 12.34 -4.21 -13.46
CA PRO A 192 11.76 -3.09 -14.20
C PRO A 192 10.61 -2.38 -13.47
N ARG A 193 9.68 -3.13 -12.88
CA ARG A 193 8.55 -2.54 -12.12
C ARG A 193 9.04 -1.83 -10.87
N ALA A 194 10.00 -2.40 -10.15
CA ALA A 194 10.67 -1.77 -9.02
C ALA A 194 11.38 -0.47 -9.41
N ALA A 195 12.01 -0.42 -10.59
CA ALA A 195 12.66 0.78 -11.12
C ALA A 195 11.66 1.91 -11.38
N ALA A 196 10.54 1.59 -12.04
CA ALA A 196 9.43 2.52 -12.15
C ALA A 196 8.94 2.92 -10.75
N ALA A 197 8.68 1.96 -9.85
CA ALA A 197 8.32 2.06 -8.42
C ALA A 197 9.29 2.85 -7.55
N LEU A 198 10.45 3.23 -8.03
CA LEU A 198 11.36 4.09 -7.28
C LEU A 198 11.72 5.37 -8.03
N GLY A 199 11.26 5.53 -9.27
CA GLY A 199 11.74 6.61 -10.16
C GLY A 199 13.23 6.49 -10.47
N LEU A 200 13.76 5.26 -10.51
CA LEU A 200 15.17 4.96 -10.74
C LEU A 200 15.35 4.26 -12.09
N SER A 201 16.59 4.25 -12.60
CA SER A 201 16.92 3.43 -13.77
C SER A 201 16.91 1.93 -13.40
N ALA A 202 16.57 1.08 -14.38
CA ALA A 202 16.64 -0.37 -14.20
C ALA A 202 18.08 -0.87 -13.92
N GLY A 203 19.10 -0.13 -14.38
CA GLY A 203 20.50 -0.42 -14.06
C GLY A 203 20.81 -0.15 -12.58
N THR A 204 20.36 0.99 -12.05
CA THR A 204 20.51 1.36 -10.65
C THR A 204 19.82 0.38 -9.72
N VAL A 205 18.58 -0.03 -10.03
CA VAL A 205 17.86 -1.04 -9.23
C VAL A 205 18.58 -2.39 -9.26
N ARG A 206 19.07 -2.85 -10.42
CA ARG A 206 19.87 -4.07 -10.51
C ARG A 206 21.14 -4.02 -9.65
N ALA A 207 21.87 -2.91 -9.69
CA ALA A 207 23.07 -2.73 -8.87
C ALA A 207 22.73 -2.79 -7.38
N ARG A 208 21.74 -2.03 -6.93
CA ARG A 208 21.33 -2.01 -5.52
C ARG A 208 20.75 -3.34 -5.02
N ILE A 209 20.05 -4.10 -5.86
CA ILE A 209 19.60 -5.46 -5.52
C ILE A 209 20.80 -6.40 -5.37
N ARG A 210 21.80 -6.32 -6.24
CA ARG A 210 23.03 -7.12 -6.10
C ARG A 210 23.78 -6.78 -4.81
N ASP A 211 23.77 -5.52 -4.40
CA ASP A 211 24.35 -5.08 -3.13
C ASP A 211 23.56 -5.65 -1.94
N LEU A 212 22.22 -5.61 -2.01
CA LEU A 212 21.32 -6.25 -1.04
C LEU A 212 21.58 -7.77 -0.93
N SER A 213 21.68 -8.49 -2.05
CA SER A 213 21.98 -9.92 -2.07
C SER A 213 23.29 -10.23 -1.35
N ARG A 214 24.31 -9.39 -1.53
CA ARG A 214 25.60 -9.53 -0.84
C ARG A 214 25.50 -9.26 0.66
N LEU A 215 24.75 -8.25 1.07
CA LEU A 215 24.54 -7.92 2.49
C LEU A 215 23.73 -9.00 3.23
N LEU A 216 22.78 -9.63 2.53
CA LEU A 216 21.90 -10.65 3.09
C LEU A 216 22.46 -12.07 2.94
N GLY A 217 23.49 -12.28 2.11
CA GLY A 217 23.99 -13.60 1.77
C GLY A 217 22.95 -14.48 1.06
N ALA A 218 22.06 -13.86 0.27
CA ALA A 218 20.92 -14.52 -0.38
C ALA A 218 20.78 -14.08 -1.84
N ASP A 219 20.29 -14.97 -2.70
CA ASP A 219 19.97 -14.63 -4.09
C ASP A 219 18.59 -13.97 -4.19
N LEU A 220 18.52 -12.81 -4.87
CA LEU A 220 17.33 -11.95 -5.01
C LEU A 220 16.96 -11.70 -6.49
#